data_AF-A0A2M7QWF6-F1
#
_entry.id   AF-A0A2M7QWF6-F1
#
_cell.length_a   1.000
_cell.length_b   1.000
_cell.length_c   1.000
_cell.angle_alpha   90.00
_cell.angle_beta   90.00
_cell.angle_gamma   90.00
#
_symmetry.space_group_name_H-M   'P 1'
#
loop_
_entity.id
_entity.type
_entity.pdbx_description
1 polymer ?
#
loop_
_entity_poly.entity_id
_entity_poly.type
_entity_poly.pdbx_seq_one_letter_code
_entity_poly.pdbx_strand_id
1 'polypeptide(L)'
;MKNTPWFSLLINEEARAVIIDLFEPQDRLAASNTIEAILQNAATAVLIQELPGEASEYVLKIILSNDQEQLQKWLQQQPEEIKIDLRERLDRTLLELQSQLVSR
;
A
#
# COMPACT_ATOMS: atom_id res chain seq x y z
N MET A 1 2.93 16.56 -10.51
CA MET A 1 2.79 15.13 -10.84
C MET A 1 2.10 14.48 -9.64
N LYS A 2 1.03 13.70 -9.84
CA LYS A 2 0.49 12.89 -8.74
C LYS A 2 1.55 11.84 -8.43
N ASN A 3 2.08 11.83 -7.22
CA ASN A 3 3.02 10.80 -6.78
C ASN A 3 2.22 9.51 -6.64
N THR A 4 2.31 8.64 -7.64
CA THR A 4 1.70 7.32 -7.59
C THR A 4 2.35 6.53 -6.44
N PRO A 5 1.58 5.87 -5.57
CA PRO A 5 2.15 5.09 -4.47
C PRO A 5 3.11 4.01 -4.99
N TRP A 6 4.17 3.74 -4.25
CA TRP A 6 5.18 2.77 -4.66
C TRP A 6 4.65 1.33 -4.80
N PHE A 7 3.56 1.02 -4.12
CA PHE A 7 2.89 -0.28 -4.16
C PHE A 7 1.77 -0.35 -5.22
N SER A 8 1.56 0.69 -6.04
CA SER A 8 0.43 0.77 -6.97
C SER A 8 0.36 -0.35 -8.01
N LEU A 9 1.48 -1.02 -8.29
CA LEU A 9 1.51 -2.17 -9.21
C LEU A 9 1.04 -3.47 -8.55
N LEU A 10 0.91 -3.47 -7.22
CA LEU A 10 0.54 -4.65 -6.41
C LEU A 10 -0.85 -4.54 -5.80
N ILE A 11 -1.47 -3.37 -5.82
CA ILE A 11 -2.79 -3.16 -5.22
C ILE A 11 -3.91 -3.58 -6.17
N ASN A 12 -4.96 -4.19 -5.64
CA ASN A 12 -6.23 -4.31 -6.32
C ASN A 12 -6.96 -2.94 -6.38
N GLU A 13 -6.78 -2.22 -7.48
CA GLU A 13 -7.40 -0.90 -7.69
C GLU A 13 -8.93 -0.96 -7.77
N GLU A 14 -9.52 -2.06 -8.25
CA GLU A 14 -10.98 -2.21 -8.30
C GLU A 14 -11.56 -2.26 -6.88
N ALA A 15 -10.98 -3.08 -6.01
CA ALA A 15 -11.39 -3.17 -4.61
C ALA A 15 -11.21 -1.81 -3.89
N ARG A 16 -10.10 -1.12 -4.14
CA ARG A 16 -9.87 0.23 -3.61
C ARG A 16 -10.93 1.23 -4.10
N ALA A 17 -11.27 1.21 -5.38
CA ALA A 17 -12.29 2.10 -5.95
C ALA A 17 -13.68 1.85 -5.32
N VAL A 18 -14.07 0.58 -5.15
CA VAL A 18 -15.31 0.20 -4.47
C VAL A 18 -15.37 0.78 -3.06
N ILE A 19 -14.27 0.72 -2.29
CA ILE A 19 -14.22 1.29 -0.94
C ILE A 19 -14.39 2.82 -0.98
N ILE A 20 -13.72 3.51 -1.91
CA ILE A 20 -13.83 4.96 -2.05
C ILE A 20 -15.26 5.38 -2.40
N ASP A 21 -15.96 4.58 -3.21
CA ASP A 21 -17.35 4.85 -3.60
C ASP A 21 -18.35 4.69 -2.45
N LEU A 22 -17.97 4.06 -1.32
CA LEU A 22 -18.76 4.06 -0.08
C LEU A 22 -18.83 5.42 0.62
N PHE A 23 -17.97 6.37 0.22
CA PHE A 23 -17.93 7.72 0.78
C PHE A 23 -18.67 8.72 -0.11
N GLU A 24 -19.29 9.71 0.54
CA GLU A 24 -19.91 10.84 -0.12
C GLU A 24 -18.91 11.59 -1.03
N PRO A 25 -19.33 12.15 -2.18
CA PRO A 25 -18.41 12.75 -3.16
C PRO A 25 -17.44 13.78 -2.59
N GLN A 26 -17.88 14.60 -1.62
CA GLN A 26 -17.04 15.61 -0.97
C GLN A 26 -15.92 15.01 -0.09
N ASP A 27 -16.09 13.78 0.39
CA ASP A 27 -15.17 13.12 1.31
C ASP A 27 -14.22 12.15 0.60
N ARG A 28 -14.51 11.78 -0.66
CA ARG A 28 -13.73 10.80 -1.44
C ARG A 28 -12.24 11.11 -1.52
N LEU A 29 -11.85 12.38 -1.61
CA LEU A 29 -10.44 12.76 -1.63
C LEU A 29 -9.76 12.46 -0.30
N ALA A 30 -10.39 12.82 0.82
CA ALA A 30 -9.87 12.55 2.16
C ALA A 30 -9.84 11.03 2.45
N ALA A 31 -10.88 10.31 2.04
CA ALA A 31 -10.95 8.86 2.13
C ALA A 31 -9.82 8.19 1.32
N SER A 32 -9.61 8.62 0.07
CA SER A 32 -8.52 8.12 -0.78
C SER A 32 -7.16 8.29 -0.11
N ASN A 33 -6.86 9.49 0.41
CA ASN A 33 -5.58 9.75 1.09
C ASN A 33 -5.41 8.88 2.35
N THR A 34 -6.49 8.68 3.09
CA THR A 34 -6.48 7.85 4.31
C THR A 34 -6.25 6.38 3.98
N ILE A 35 -6.95 5.86 2.97
CA ILE A 35 -6.79 4.48 2.50
C ILE A 35 -5.35 4.27 2.01
N GLU A 36 -4.81 5.20 1.23
CA GLU A 36 -3.42 5.13 0.75
C GLU A 36 -2.41 5.07 1.90
N ALA A 37 -2.57 5.91 2.94
CA ALA A 37 -1.71 5.88 4.11
C ALA A 37 -1.81 4.55 4.88
N ILE A 38 -3.00 3.98 5.01
CA ILE A 38 -3.22 2.68 5.65
C ILE A 38 -2.51 1.57 4.85
N LEU A 39 -2.67 1.57 3.52
CA LEU A 39 -2.04 0.58 2.64
C LEU A 39 -0.52 0.72 2.64
N GLN A 40 0.00 1.95 2.65
CA GLN A 40 1.43 2.19 2.77
C GLN A 40 1.98 1.59 4.07
N ASN A 41 1.32 1.84 5.20
CA ASN A 41 1.73 1.27 6.49
C ASN A 41 1.68 -0.26 6.48
N ALA A 42 0.63 -0.85 5.89
CA ALA A 42 0.49 -2.29 5.76
C ALA A 42 1.61 -2.90 4.90
N ALA A 43 1.92 -2.28 3.76
CA ALA A 43 2.98 -2.72 2.87
C ALA A 43 4.38 -2.56 3.50
N THR A 44 4.63 -1.45 4.20
CA THR A 44 5.88 -1.24 4.94
C THR A 44 6.06 -2.29 6.04
N ALA A 45 5.00 -2.70 6.73
CA ALA A 45 5.08 -3.74 7.75
C ALA A 45 5.56 -5.09 7.18
N VAL A 46 5.10 -5.46 5.99
CA VAL A 46 5.58 -6.68 5.29
C VAL A 46 7.07 -6.57 5.01
N LEU A 47 7.53 -5.44 4.47
CA LEU A 47 8.96 -5.26 4.18
C LEU A 47 9.84 -5.32 5.43
N ILE A 48 9.35 -4.86 6.59
CA ILE A 48 10.07 -4.99 7.85
C ILE A 48 10.14 -6.45 8.32
N GLN A 49 9.09 -7.24 8.07
CA GLN A 49 8.97 -8.63 8.51
C GLN A 49 9.74 -9.61 7.62
N GLU A 50 9.63 -9.45 6.30
CA GLU A 50 10.16 -10.40 5.32
C GLU A 50 11.62 -10.15 4.95
N LEU A 51 12.12 -8.91 5.14
CA LEU A 51 13.49 -8.58 4.79
C LEU A 51 14.45 -8.78 5.97
N PRO A 52 15.70 -9.20 5.71
CA PRO A 52 16.75 -9.18 6.73
C PRO A 52 17.03 -7.74 7.19
N GLY A 53 17.47 -7.57 8.44
CA GLY A 53 17.59 -6.27 9.11
C GLY A 53 18.30 -5.17 8.31
N GLU A 54 19.42 -5.49 7.64
CA GLU A 54 20.13 -4.50 6.82
C GLU A 54 19.33 -4.04 5.59
N ALA A 55 18.61 -4.97 4.96
CA ALA A 55 17.76 -4.66 3.81
C ALA A 55 16.49 -3.90 4.22
N SER A 56 15.90 -4.24 5.38
CA SER A 56 14.75 -3.53 5.93
C SER A 56 15.12 -2.08 6.29
N GLU A 57 16.26 -1.84 6.93
CA GLU A 57 16.76 -0.49 7.21
C GLU A 57 17.00 0.33 5.94
N TYR A 58 17.57 -0.28 4.90
CA TYR A 58 17.78 0.39 3.62
C TYR A 58 16.46 0.83 2.98
N VAL A 59 15.48 -0.07 2.88
CA VAL A 59 14.19 0.27 2.26
C VAL A 59 13.39 1.27 3.10
N LEU A 60 13.49 1.21 4.43
CA LEU A 60 12.87 2.22 5.30
C LEU A 60 13.42 3.62 5.05
N LYS A 61 14.73 3.77 4.77
CA LYS A 61 15.30 5.06 4.39
C LYS A 61 14.72 5.59 3.08
N ILE A 62 14.47 4.73 2.10
CA ILE A 62 13.81 5.10 0.83
C ILE A 62 12.35 5.50 1.07
N ILE A 63 11.62 4.76 1.91
CA ILE A 63 10.24 5.10 2.28
C ILE A 63 10.19 6.48 2.96
N LEU A 64 11.11 6.75 3.89
CA LEU A 64 11.17 8.01 4.63
C LEU A 64 11.65 9.19 3.77
N SER A 65 12.44 8.96 2.71
CA SER A 65 12.79 10.00 1.74
C SER A 65 11.64 10.35 0.79
N ASN A 66 10.54 9.59 0.83
CA ASN A 66 9.39 9.71 -0.05
C ASN A 66 9.76 9.59 -1.55
N ASP A 67 10.84 8.87 -1.86
CA ASP A 67 11.27 8.60 -3.23
C ASP A 67 10.50 7.39 -3.79
N GLN A 68 9.27 7.66 -4.24
CA GLN A 68 8.34 6.64 -4.75
C GLN A 68 8.91 5.93 -5.99
N GLU A 69 9.65 6.63 -6.85
CA GLU A 69 10.22 6.05 -8.07
C GLU A 69 11.35 5.08 -7.74
N GLN A 70 12.25 5.46 -6.84
CA GLN A 70 13.31 4.58 -6.37
C GLN A 70 12.74 3.34 -5.69
N LEU A 71 11.69 3.51 -4.89
CA LEU A 71 11.06 2.41 -4.16
C LEU A 71 10.34 1.44 -5.11
N GLN A 72 9.67 1.94 -6.15
CA GLN A 72 9.10 1.09 -7.21
C GLN A 72 10.17 0.29 -7.95
N LYS A 73 11.28 0.92 -8.33
CA LYS A 73 12.39 0.24 -9.02
C LYS A 73 13.00 -0.84 -8.12
N TRP A 74 13.22 -0.53 -6.85
CA TRP A 74 13.72 -1.50 -5.87
C TRP A 74 12.75 -2.67 -5.71
N LEU A 75 11.44 -2.40 -5.60
CA LEU A 75 10.40 -3.40 -5.47
C LEU A 75 10.35 -4.35 -6.67
N GLN A 76 10.50 -3.82 -7.89
CA GLN A 76 10.54 -4.63 -9.12
C GLN A 76 11.69 -5.65 -9.14
N GLN A 77 12.80 -5.33 -8.47
CA GLN A 77 13.97 -6.20 -8.35
C GLN A 77 13.84 -7.25 -7.22
N GLN A 78 12.80 -7.15 -6.38
CA GLN A 78 12.61 -8.13 -5.31
C GLN A 78 12.14 -9.49 -5.84
N PRO A 79 12.46 -10.57 -5.11
CA PRO A 79 11.86 -11.88 -5.29
C PRO A 79 10.34 -11.85 -5.41
N GLU A 80 9.78 -12.82 -6.13
CA GLU A 80 8.34 -12.89 -6.36
C GLU A 80 7.59 -13.16 -5.05
N GLU A 81 8.19 -13.89 -4.12
CA GLU A 81 7.68 -14.17 -2.78
C GLU A 81 7.32 -12.87 -2.04
N ILE A 82 8.24 -11.90 -1.97
CA ILE A 82 7.98 -10.59 -1.34
C ILE A 82 6.84 -9.85 -2.04
N LYS A 83 6.76 -9.92 -3.37
CA LYS A 83 5.67 -9.28 -4.12
C LYS A 83 4.33 -9.96 -3.88
N ILE A 84 4.32 -11.27 -3.63
CA ILE A 84 3.12 -12.03 -3.27
C ILE A 84 2.68 -11.63 -1.86
N ASP A 85 3.58 -11.61 -0.89
CA ASP A 85 3.25 -11.23 0.50
C ASP A 85 2.71 -9.80 0.58
N LEU A 86 3.29 -8.88 -0.19
CA LEU A 86 2.77 -7.51 -0.32
C LEU A 86 1.37 -7.48 -0.92
N ARG A 87 1.12 -8.21 -2.02
CA ARG A 87 -0.21 -8.33 -2.65
C ARG A 87 -1.24 -8.86 -1.66
N GLU A 88 -0.94 -9.99 -1.02
CA GLU A 88 -1.83 -10.61 -0.04
C GLU A 88 -2.14 -9.70 1.14
N ARG A 89 -1.12 -8.97 1.63
CA ARG A 89 -1.33 -8.01 2.72
C ARG A 89 -2.20 -6.84 2.30
N LEU A 90 -1.95 -6.27 1.12
CA LEU A 90 -2.72 -5.14 0.59
C LEU A 90 -4.18 -5.55 0.37
N ASP A 91 -4.42 -6.70 -0.27
CA ASP A 91 -5.76 -7.22 -0.51
C ASP A 91 -6.51 -7.50 0.79
N ARG A 92 -5.85 -8.13 1.78
CA ARG A 92 -6.46 -8.36 3.10
C ARG A 92 -6.82 -7.03 3.77
N THR A 93 -5.96 -6.03 3.69
CA THR A 93 -6.21 -4.71 4.26
C THR A 93 -7.42 -4.03 3.61
N LEU A 94 -7.56 -4.13 2.28
CA LEU A 94 -8.74 -3.64 1.57
C LEU A 94 -10.02 -4.36 2.02
N LEU A 95 -9.99 -5.69 2.13
CA LEU A 95 -11.15 -6.46 2.60
C LEU A 95 -11.56 -6.10 4.04
N GLU A 96 -10.58 -5.93 4.93
CA GLU A 96 -10.82 -5.50 6.31
C GLU A 96 -11.45 -4.10 6.36
N LEU A 97 -10.94 -3.15 5.56
CA LEU A 97 -11.51 -1.79 5.44
C LEU A 97 -12.94 -1.83 4.90
N GLN A 98 -13.18 -2.59 3.84
CA GLN A 98 -14.51 -2.73 3.24
C GLN A 98 -15.51 -3.30 4.27
N SER A 99 -15.13 -4.36 4.99
CA SER A 99 -15.97 -4.99 6.01
C SER A 99 -16.31 -4.00 7.14
N GLN A 100 -15.33 -3.21 7.60
CA GLN A 100 -15.54 -2.20 8.65
C GLN A 100 -16.44 -1.05 8.22
N LEU A 101 -16.47 -0.70 6.93
CA LEU A 101 -17.30 0.37 6.41
C LEU A 101 -18.74 -0.09 6.14
N VAL A 102 -18.91 -1.32 5.63
CA VAL A 102 -20.25 -1.89 5.36
C VAL A 102 -20.99 -2.29 6.64
N SER A 103 -20.26 -2.56 7.73
CA SER A 103 -20.85 -2.92 9.03
C SER A 103 -21.31 -1.71 9.88
N ARG A 104 -21.20 -0.49 9.35
CA ARG A 104 -21.63 0.76 9.99
C ARG A 104 -23.03 1.16 9.53
#